data_AF-B3S4K2-F1
#
_entry.id   AF-B3S4K2-F1
#
_cell.length_a   1.000
_cell.length_b   1.000
_cell.length_c   1.000
_cell.angle_alpha   90.00
_cell.angle_beta   90.00
_cell.angle_gamma   90.00
#
_symmetry.space_group_name_H-M   'P 1'
#
loop_
_entity.id
_entity.type
_entity.pdbx_description
1 polymer ?
#
loop_
_entity_poly.entity_id
_entity_poly.type
_entity_poly.pdbx_seq_one_letter_code
_entity_poly.pdbx_strand_id
1 'polypeptide(L)'
;MNQSNNCPAVSKHSSLRLYLSNIPALTIRIIFQCRITVVQISRNHIINNLVDAYVKQYPEKKRSDEDIEDLNAKNKITREMLDPQKFIKRARNQFGFTYYDSEGSNVESYDGDSSDEDERCRQCPGRMSYTSVAADDGCNSVTISSNTSGFTCNLNTIHISCQCCFELLPDRRSEPISDRRPPVQCEHCSGVYCNMYWRCNGASCVGCLSRFKDKEFKEEWLRELISGNVYETDILMNYLNDNHLTISDMTKTICSRLASNEYSTTNFSIEQALCHRCSISALRPLAYCYRNDIPNTELPAEVTRRPNCWYGKECRTQKNSLAHARNYNHICENRRGK
;
A
#
# COMPACT_ATOMS: atom_id res chain seq x y z
N MET A 1 51.06 -25.21 -40.49
CA MET A 1 49.99 -26.13 -40.94
C MET A 1 48.77 -25.83 -40.08
N ASN A 2 47.91 -24.92 -40.57
CA ASN A 2 46.60 -25.21 -41.16
C ASN A 2 45.56 -25.61 -40.10
N GLN A 3 44.58 -24.73 -39.83
CA GLN A 3 43.15 -24.84 -40.24
C GLN A 3 42.39 -25.89 -39.40
N SER A 4 41.14 -25.79 -38.96
CA SER A 4 40.04 -24.84 -39.03
C SER A 4 38.84 -25.49 -38.29
N ASN A 5 38.00 -24.68 -37.64
CA ASN A 5 36.59 -24.87 -37.26
C ASN A 5 35.85 -26.19 -37.58
N ASN A 6 35.13 -26.77 -36.60
CA ASN A 6 33.66 -26.66 -36.47
C ASN A 6 33.07 -27.49 -35.31
N CYS A 7 31.99 -26.95 -34.74
CA CYS A 7 31.10 -27.51 -33.69
C CYS A 7 30.24 -28.68 -34.22
N PRO A 8 29.61 -29.50 -33.35
CA PRO A 8 28.14 -29.46 -33.36
C PRO A 8 27.42 -29.65 -32.00
N ALA A 9 26.25 -29.00 -31.93
CA ALA A 9 24.95 -29.47 -31.44
C ALA A 9 24.62 -29.56 -29.92
N VAL A 10 23.78 -28.59 -29.55
CA VAL A 10 22.71 -28.52 -28.53
C VAL A 10 21.90 -29.81 -28.28
N SER A 11 21.66 -30.15 -27.01
CA SER A 11 20.36 -30.51 -26.36
C SER A 11 20.65 -31.22 -25.02
N LYS A 12 19.96 -31.01 -23.89
CA LYS A 12 18.52 -31.11 -23.67
C LYS A 12 18.09 -30.20 -22.50
N HIS A 13 17.12 -29.33 -22.77
CA HIS A 13 16.34 -28.65 -21.75
C HIS A 13 15.34 -29.65 -21.13
N SER A 14 15.37 -29.81 -19.81
CA SER A 14 14.27 -30.45 -19.06
C SER A 14 13.17 -29.40 -18.80
N SER A 15 12.18 -29.38 -19.68
CA SER A 15 11.01 -28.50 -19.62
C SER A 15 10.01 -29.00 -18.56
N LEU A 16 9.84 -28.28 -17.47
CA LEU A 16 8.83 -28.55 -16.43
C LEU A 16 7.45 -28.02 -16.86
N ARG A 17 6.74 -28.62 -17.81
CA ARG A 17 5.40 -28.14 -18.21
C ARG A 17 4.42 -28.20 -17.02
N LEU A 18 3.90 -27.05 -16.57
CA LEU A 18 2.70 -26.97 -15.75
C LEU A 18 1.50 -27.26 -16.66
N TYR A 19 0.93 -28.45 -16.52
CA TYR A 19 -0.26 -28.86 -17.24
C TYR A 19 -1.50 -28.44 -16.45
N LEU A 20 -2.15 -27.35 -16.84
CA LEU A 20 -3.56 -27.13 -16.49
C LEU A 20 -4.34 -28.30 -17.09
N SER A 21 -5.04 -29.08 -16.26
CA SER A 21 -5.53 -30.43 -16.53
C SER A 21 -6.53 -30.57 -17.69
N ASN A 22 -7.05 -29.49 -18.27
CA ASN A 22 -8.30 -29.55 -19.04
C ASN A 22 -8.36 -28.79 -20.38
N ILE A 23 -7.25 -28.37 -21.00
CA ILE A 23 -7.28 -27.75 -22.34
C ILE A 23 -6.13 -28.26 -23.23
N PRO A 24 -6.37 -28.62 -24.52
CA PRO A 24 -5.30 -28.83 -25.48
C PRO A 24 -4.81 -27.48 -26.03
N ALA A 25 -3.52 -27.19 -25.78
CA ALA A 25 -2.69 -26.18 -26.43
C ALA A 25 -3.21 -24.73 -26.55
N LEU A 26 -3.50 -24.08 -25.42
CA LEU A 26 -3.24 -22.64 -25.29
C LEU A 26 -1.81 -22.48 -24.77
N THR A 27 -0.88 -22.17 -25.68
CA THR A 27 0.51 -21.87 -25.33
C THR A 27 0.57 -20.47 -24.71
N ILE A 28 0.05 -20.34 -23.49
CA ILE A 28 0.38 -19.21 -22.64
C ILE A 28 1.85 -19.44 -22.25
N ARG A 29 2.75 -18.65 -22.84
CA ARG A 29 4.14 -18.57 -22.38
C ARG A 29 4.16 -17.94 -20.99
N ILE A 30 3.80 -18.73 -19.99
CA ILE A 30 4.15 -18.45 -18.59
C ILE A 30 5.66 -18.61 -18.51
N ILE A 31 6.32 -17.56 -18.03
CA ILE A 31 7.77 -17.45 -17.96
C ILE A 31 8.33 -18.63 -17.13
N PHE A 32 8.97 -19.57 -17.82
CA PHE A 32 9.66 -20.75 -17.25
C PHE A 32 10.98 -20.42 -16.52
N GLN A 33 11.14 -19.19 -16.03
CA GLN A 33 12.44 -18.66 -15.59
C GLN A 33 12.44 -18.22 -14.14
N CYS A 34 11.89 -19.04 -13.24
CA CYS A 34 12.40 -19.03 -11.88
C CYS A 34 12.90 -20.44 -11.54
N ARG A 35 14.19 -20.56 -11.21
CA ARG A 35 14.74 -21.77 -10.55
C ARG A 35 14.42 -21.74 -9.05
N ILE A 36 13.29 -21.12 -8.68
CA ILE A 36 12.90 -20.89 -7.30
C ILE A 36 12.03 -22.07 -6.89
N THR A 37 12.38 -22.69 -5.77
CA THR A 37 11.58 -23.75 -5.17
C THR A 37 10.23 -23.19 -4.77
N VAL A 38 9.15 -23.77 -5.30
CA VAL A 38 7.79 -23.36 -4.96
C VAL A 38 7.48 -23.81 -3.54
N VAL A 39 7.14 -22.86 -2.67
CA VAL A 39 6.84 -23.10 -1.24
C VAL A 39 5.34 -23.22 -0.98
N GLN A 40 4.51 -22.53 -1.78
CA GLN A 40 3.06 -22.46 -1.59
C GLN A 40 2.34 -22.27 -2.92
N ILE A 41 1.14 -22.85 -3.05
CA ILE A 41 0.28 -22.76 -4.22
C ILE A 41 -1.16 -22.53 -3.75
N SER A 42 -1.85 -21.56 -4.37
CA SER A 42 -3.28 -21.33 -4.16
C SER A 42 -4.06 -21.68 -5.43
N ARG A 43 -5.28 -22.20 -5.26
CA ARG A 43 -6.17 -22.52 -6.39
C ARG A 43 -6.82 -21.22 -6.88
N ASN A 44 -6.81 -21.00 -8.20
CA ASN A 44 -7.53 -19.88 -8.79
C ASN A 44 -8.92 -20.35 -9.27
N HIS A 45 -9.93 -20.09 -8.45
CA HIS A 45 -11.30 -20.55 -8.70
C HIS A 45 -11.91 -19.94 -9.97
N ILE A 46 -11.51 -18.72 -10.36
CA ILE A 46 -11.99 -18.08 -11.59
C ILE A 46 -11.49 -18.86 -12.83
N ILE A 47 -10.22 -19.25 -12.85
CA ILE A 47 -9.67 -20.05 -13.96
C ILE A 47 -10.31 -21.42 -14.02
N ASN A 48 -10.52 -22.08 -12.87
CA ASN A 48 -11.18 -23.38 -12.83
C ASN A 48 -12.62 -23.30 -13.36
N ASN A 49 -13.39 -22.29 -12.94
CA ASN A 49 -14.77 -22.09 -13.42
C ASN A 49 -14.82 -21.83 -14.93
N LEU A 50 -13.87 -21.06 -15.48
CA LEU A 50 -13.78 -20.83 -16.93
C LEU A 50 -13.46 -22.11 -17.70
N VAL A 51 -12.54 -22.92 -17.17
CA VAL A 51 -12.17 -24.21 -17.74
C VAL A 51 -13.35 -25.18 -17.72
N ASP A 52 -14.07 -25.25 -16.60
CA ASP A 52 -15.23 -26.13 -16.44
C ASP A 52 -16.38 -25.71 -17.37
N ALA A 53 -16.64 -24.41 -17.50
CA ALA A 53 -17.61 -23.88 -18.45
C ALA A 53 -17.21 -24.21 -19.90
N TYR A 54 -15.92 -24.09 -20.24
CA TYR A 54 -15.41 -24.39 -21.58
C TYR A 54 -15.52 -25.87 -21.95
N VAL A 55 -15.14 -26.78 -21.04
CA VAL A 55 -15.26 -28.23 -21.26
C VAL A 55 -16.72 -28.67 -21.30
N LYS A 56 -17.60 -28.03 -20.53
CA LYS A 56 -19.05 -28.29 -20.59
C LYS A 56 -19.66 -27.92 -21.94
N GLN A 57 -19.15 -26.86 -22.58
CA GLN A 57 -19.58 -26.43 -23.91
C GLN A 57 -18.94 -27.25 -25.05
N TYR A 58 -17.74 -27.78 -24.84
CA TYR A 58 -16.97 -28.54 -25.83
C TYR A 58 -16.43 -29.85 -25.24
N PRO A 59 -17.27 -30.88 -25.07
CA PRO A 59 -16.88 -32.14 -24.43
C PRO A 59 -15.76 -32.89 -25.16
N GLU A 60 -15.65 -32.72 -26.48
CA GLU A 60 -14.62 -33.31 -27.33
C GLU A 60 -13.20 -32.78 -27.06
N LYS A 61 -13.09 -31.66 -26.33
CA LYS A 61 -11.82 -31.05 -25.93
C LYS A 61 -11.37 -31.45 -24.53
N LYS A 62 -12.18 -32.25 -23.81
CA LYS A 62 -11.75 -32.86 -22.55
C LYS A 62 -10.56 -33.79 -22.85
N ARG A 63 -9.53 -33.75 -21.99
CA ARG A 63 -8.44 -34.74 -22.08
C ARG A 63 -8.99 -36.14 -21.80
N SER A 64 -8.34 -37.16 -22.39
CA SER A 64 -8.65 -38.55 -22.07
C SER A 64 -8.37 -38.83 -20.59
N ASP A 65 -9.09 -39.78 -20.01
CA ASP A 65 -8.92 -40.12 -18.60
C ASP A 65 -7.51 -40.69 -18.33
N GLU A 66 -6.93 -41.42 -19.31
CA GLU A 66 -5.55 -41.88 -19.31
C GLU A 66 -4.53 -40.73 -19.19
N ASP A 67 -4.70 -39.66 -19.96
CA ASP A 67 -3.83 -38.48 -19.89
C ASP A 67 -3.96 -37.75 -18.54
N ILE A 68 -5.16 -37.75 -17.95
CA ILE A 68 -5.42 -37.12 -16.65
C ILE A 68 -4.71 -37.89 -15.53
N GLU A 69 -4.77 -39.22 -15.55
CA GLU A 69 -4.07 -40.07 -14.59
C GLU A 69 -2.55 -39.89 -14.68
N ASP A 70 -2.02 -39.85 -15.90
CA ASP A 70 -0.61 -39.61 -16.17
C ASP A 70 -0.11 -38.26 -15.63
N LEU A 71 -0.95 -37.22 -15.73
CA LEU A 71 -0.66 -35.89 -15.20
C LEU A 71 -0.76 -35.84 -13.68
N ASN A 72 -1.71 -36.55 -13.08
CA ASN A 72 -1.83 -36.67 -11.63
C ASN A 72 -0.63 -37.42 -11.04
N ALA A 73 -0.16 -38.49 -11.68
CA ALA A 73 1.03 -39.23 -11.28
C ALA A 73 2.31 -38.38 -11.34
N LYS A 74 2.37 -37.43 -12.28
CA LYS A 74 3.52 -36.49 -12.43
C LYS A 74 3.38 -35.24 -11.57
N ASN A 75 2.26 -35.06 -10.86
CA ASN A 75 2.00 -33.87 -10.04
C ASN A 75 2.82 -33.92 -8.74
N LYS A 76 3.69 -32.92 -8.56
CA LYS A 76 4.59 -32.80 -7.38
C LYS A 76 4.03 -31.88 -6.30
N ILE A 77 2.80 -31.41 -6.43
CA ILE A 77 2.16 -30.52 -5.46
C ILE A 77 1.73 -31.36 -4.25
N THR A 78 2.30 -31.09 -3.08
CA THR A 78 1.93 -31.77 -1.84
C THR A 78 0.75 -31.07 -1.16
N ARG A 79 0.04 -31.80 -0.27
CA ARG A 79 -1.07 -31.25 0.55
C ARG A 79 -0.63 -30.05 1.41
N GLU A 80 0.63 -30.04 1.84
CA GLU A 80 1.23 -28.96 2.63
C GLU A 80 1.42 -27.67 1.82
N MET A 81 1.66 -27.77 0.50
CA MET A 81 1.75 -26.60 -0.38
C MET A 81 0.39 -25.94 -0.63
N LEU A 82 -0.71 -26.61 -0.29
CA LEU A 82 -2.10 -26.17 -0.52
C LEU A 82 -2.77 -25.60 0.74
N ASP A 83 -2.14 -25.68 1.92
CA ASP A 83 -2.74 -25.29 3.20
C ASP A 83 -2.09 -24.00 3.78
N PRO A 84 -2.81 -22.85 3.80
CA PRO A 84 -2.29 -21.61 4.38
C PRO A 84 -2.19 -21.62 5.92
N GLN A 85 -2.82 -22.58 6.62
CA GLN A 85 -3.15 -22.42 8.03
C GLN A 85 -1.99 -22.63 9.02
N LYS A 86 -0.78 -23.00 8.59
CA LYS A 86 0.34 -23.27 9.52
C LYS A 86 1.47 -22.24 9.55
N PHE A 87 1.45 -21.21 8.70
CA PHE A 87 2.49 -20.17 8.70
C PHE A 87 2.01 -18.74 9.03
N ILE A 88 0.71 -18.52 9.23
CA ILE A 88 0.15 -17.21 9.60
C ILE A 88 -0.09 -17.12 11.12
N LYS A 89 0.93 -17.45 11.92
CA LYS A 89 1.03 -16.98 13.31
C LYS A 89 2.46 -16.51 13.54
N ARG A 90 2.70 -15.23 13.18
CA ARG A 90 3.86 -14.35 13.42
C ARG A 90 4.60 -13.89 12.15
N ALA A 91 4.01 -12.91 11.48
CA ALA A 91 4.76 -11.80 10.86
C ALA A 91 3.75 -10.69 10.54
N ARG A 92 3.47 -9.84 11.53
CA ARG A 92 2.76 -8.58 11.31
C ARG A 92 3.73 -7.63 10.63
N ASN A 93 3.91 -7.76 9.32
CA ASN A 93 4.58 -6.76 8.49
C ASN A 93 3.55 -6.03 7.63
N GLN A 94 3.36 -4.77 8.01
CA GLN A 94 3.14 -3.58 7.20
C GLN A 94 2.89 -3.83 5.70
N PHE A 95 1.81 -3.25 5.16
CA PHE A 95 1.34 -3.27 3.76
C PHE A 95 0.33 -4.38 3.41
N GLY A 96 -0.88 -4.22 3.93
CA GLY A 96 -2.06 -4.94 3.48
C GLY A 96 -2.48 -4.54 2.05
N PHE A 97 -2.63 -5.54 1.20
CA PHE A 97 -3.42 -5.47 -0.02
C PHE A 97 -4.35 -6.69 -0.01
N THR A 98 -5.66 -6.48 0.11
CA THR A 98 -6.68 -7.53 0.07
C THR A 98 -7.60 -7.28 -1.11
N TYR A 99 -7.80 -8.28 -1.98
CA TYR A 99 -8.90 -8.30 -2.95
C TYR A 99 -9.72 -9.57 -2.71
N TYR A 100 -11.02 -9.34 -2.52
CA TYR A 100 -12.20 -10.20 -2.50
C TYR A 100 -12.02 -11.72 -2.41
N ASP A 101 -12.43 -12.23 -1.25
CA ASP A 101 -12.83 -13.59 -0.99
C ASP A 101 -14.10 -13.92 -1.78
N SER A 102 -14.10 -15.05 -2.48
CA SER A 102 -15.30 -15.67 -3.05
C SER A 102 -15.32 -17.07 -2.50
N GLU A 103 -16.02 -17.23 -1.39
CA GLU A 103 -16.22 -18.51 -0.72
C GLU A 103 -16.89 -19.53 -1.63
N GLY A 104 -16.41 -20.76 -1.51
CA GLY A 104 -16.97 -21.93 -2.14
C GLY A 104 -16.41 -23.16 -1.44
N SER A 105 -16.78 -23.38 -0.18
CA SER A 105 -16.71 -24.71 0.41
C SER A 105 -17.61 -24.84 1.63
N ASN A 106 -18.54 -25.79 1.50
CA ASN A 106 -19.32 -26.47 2.52
C ASN A 106 -18.53 -26.64 3.84
N VAL A 107 -18.93 -25.89 4.87
CA VAL A 107 -18.47 -26.06 6.25
C VAL A 107 -19.63 -26.69 7.03
N GLU A 108 -19.36 -27.86 7.61
CA GLU A 108 -20.24 -28.49 8.58
C GLU A 108 -20.52 -27.49 9.73
N SER A 109 -21.81 -27.27 10.01
CA SER A 109 -22.33 -26.35 11.02
C SER A 109 -21.74 -26.66 12.39
N TYR A 110 -20.72 -25.87 12.74
CA TYR A 110 -20.49 -25.47 14.12
C TYR A 110 -21.30 -24.20 14.30
N ASP A 111 -22.42 -24.27 15.02
CA ASP A 111 -23.13 -23.09 15.54
C ASP A 111 -22.25 -22.43 16.61
N GLY A 112 -21.18 -21.79 16.14
CA GLY A 112 -20.41 -20.82 16.90
C GLY A 112 -21.14 -19.51 16.81
N ASP A 113 -21.84 -19.17 17.89
CA ASP A 113 -22.38 -17.84 18.22
C ASP A 113 -21.40 -16.75 17.73
N SER A 114 -21.68 -16.21 16.54
CA SER A 114 -20.94 -15.07 15.99
C SER A 114 -21.38 -13.87 16.82
N SER A 115 -20.69 -13.67 17.94
CA SER A 115 -20.98 -12.61 18.88
C SER A 115 -21.24 -11.30 18.14
N ASP A 116 -22.43 -10.73 18.29
CA ASP A 116 -22.90 -9.43 17.78
C ASP A 116 -21.97 -8.24 18.12
N GLU A 117 -20.82 -8.48 18.74
CA GLU A 117 -19.85 -7.49 19.16
C GLU A 117 -19.03 -6.89 18.01
N ASP A 118 -18.80 -7.63 16.91
CA ASP A 118 -17.97 -7.19 15.78
C ASP A 118 -18.65 -6.17 14.87
N GLU A 119 -19.99 -6.05 14.92
CA GLU A 119 -20.76 -5.08 14.11
C GLU A 119 -20.95 -3.72 14.82
N ARG A 120 -20.40 -3.56 16.02
CA ARG A 120 -20.73 -2.45 16.91
C ARG A 120 -19.58 -1.45 17.02
N CYS A 121 -19.85 -0.21 16.60
CA CYS A 121 -18.90 0.88 16.77
C CYS A 121 -18.91 1.44 18.21
N ARG A 122 -17.95 2.31 18.55
CA ARG A 122 -17.81 2.93 19.89
C ARG A 122 -19.03 3.71 20.38
N GLN A 123 -19.95 4.05 19.48
CA GLN A 123 -21.19 4.79 19.79
C GLN A 123 -22.44 3.91 19.78
N CYS A 124 -22.31 2.59 19.60
CA CYS A 124 -23.44 1.66 19.71
C CYS A 124 -23.82 1.42 21.19
N PRO A 125 -25.12 1.46 21.53
CA PRO A 125 -25.60 1.13 22.87
C PRO A 125 -25.20 -0.29 23.28
N GLY A 126 -24.54 -0.46 24.43
CA GLY A 126 -24.14 -1.77 24.99
C GLY A 126 -22.73 -2.26 24.61
N ARG A 127 -21.83 -1.41 24.09
CA ARG A 127 -20.51 -1.87 23.62
C ARG A 127 -19.60 -1.94 24.83
N MET A 128 -19.14 -3.14 25.17
CA MET A 128 -18.12 -3.27 26.20
C MET A 128 -16.81 -2.67 25.67
N SER A 129 -16.35 -1.62 26.35
CA SER A 129 -15.07 -0.99 26.07
C SER A 129 -13.95 -1.87 26.63
N TYR A 130 -13.45 -2.83 25.86
CA TYR A 130 -12.19 -3.49 26.17
C TYR A 130 -11.03 -2.57 25.79
N THR A 131 -10.76 -1.54 26.59
CA THR A 131 -9.44 -0.93 26.56
C THR A 131 -8.50 -1.89 27.28
N SER A 132 -7.65 -2.59 26.53
CA SER A 132 -6.54 -3.37 27.09
C SER A 132 -5.50 -2.41 27.69
N VAL A 133 -5.79 -1.88 28.87
CA VAL A 133 -4.75 -1.40 29.77
C VAL A 133 -4.16 -2.66 30.41
N ALA A 134 -2.85 -2.82 30.27
CA ALA A 134 -2.12 -3.81 31.06
C ALA A 134 -2.45 -3.52 32.53
N ALA A 135 -3.10 -4.48 33.19
CA ALA A 135 -3.47 -4.37 34.58
C ALA A 135 -2.19 -4.32 35.42
N ASP A 136 -1.99 -3.21 36.13
CA ASP A 136 -1.26 -3.21 37.38
C ASP A 136 -2.24 -2.75 38.46
N ASP A 137 -2.41 -3.63 39.44
CA ASP A 137 -3.18 -3.57 40.68
C ASP A 137 -4.30 -2.52 40.87
N GLY A 138 -5.53 -3.05 40.89
CA GLY A 138 -6.50 -2.75 41.96
C GLY A 138 -7.14 -1.36 42.01
N CYS A 139 -8.07 -1.05 41.11
CA CYS A 139 -9.28 -0.28 41.40
C CYS A 139 -10.23 -0.29 40.17
N ASN A 140 -11.45 -0.81 40.35
CA ASN A 140 -12.52 -0.72 39.34
C ASN A 140 -13.02 0.72 39.26
N SER A 141 -12.40 1.51 38.39
CA SER A 141 -12.96 2.79 37.95
C SER A 141 -13.09 2.75 36.44
N VAL A 142 -14.28 2.39 35.96
CA VAL A 142 -14.67 2.46 34.55
C VAL A 142 -14.65 3.94 34.15
N THR A 143 -13.52 4.42 33.63
CA THR A 143 -13.45 5.71 32.96
C THR A 143 -14.15 5.58 31.63
N ILE A 144 -15.45 5.90 31.60
CA ILE A 144 -16.20 6.18 30.38
C ILE A 144 -15.49 7.37 29.73
N SER A 145 -14.66 7.11 28.72
CA SER A 145 -14.11 8.17 27.89
C SER A 145 -15.28 8.75 27.09
N SER A 146 -15.90 9.77 27.65
CA SER A 146 -17.06 10.47 27.11
C SER A 146 -16.82 10.88 25.66
N ASN A 147 -17.63 10.31 24.76
CA ASN A 147 -17.68 10.57 23.33
C ASN A 147 -17.60 12.08 23.01
N THR A 148 -16.63 12.47 22.20
CA THR A 148 -16.40 13.84 21.75
C THR A 148 -17.48 14.43 20.83
N SER A 149 -18.55 13.68 20.50
CA SER A 149 -19.63 14.18 19.61
C SER A 149 -21.05 14.06 20.17
N GLY A 150 -21.25 13.42 21.32
CA GLY A 150 -22.58 13.24 21.94
C GLY A 150 -23.59 12.43 21.09
N PHE A 151 -23.14 11.81 19.99
CA PHE A 151 -23.97 10.96 19.14
C PHE A 151 -23.98 9.52 19.65
N THR A 152 -25.13 8.85 19.52
CA THR A 152 -25.34 7.46 19.86
C THR A 152 -26.04 6.78 18.68
N CYS A 153 -25.52 5.64 18.24
CA CYS A 153 -26.10 4.89 17.15
C CYS A 153 -27.48 4.33 17.53
N ASN A 154 -28.35 4.21 16.54
CA ASN A 154 -29.62 3.49 16.62
C ASN A 154 -29.55 2.22 15.75
N LEU A 155 -30.62 1.41 15.78
CA LEU A 155 -30.71 0.15 15.02
C LEU A 155 -30.56 0.31 13.50
N ASN A 156 -30.81 1.51 12.96
CA ASN A 156 -30.71 1.80 11.53
C ASN A 156 -29.41 2.52 11.15
N THR A 157 -28.49 2.71 12.10
CA THR A 157 -27.24 3.41 11.83
C THR A 157 -26.32 2.49 11.04
N ILE A 158 -26.02 2.89 9.80
CA ILE A 158 -25.04 2.20 8.96
C ILE A 158 -23.65 2.46 9.52
N HIS A 159 -22.81 1.43 9.56
CA HIS A 159 -21.42 1.55 9.95
C HIS A 159 -20.49 1.36 8.76
N ILE A 160 -19.39 2.12 8.75
CA ILE A 160 -18.32 2.02 7.75
C ILE A 160 -17.01 1.78 8.47
N SER A 161 -16.13 0.99 7.87
CA SER A 161 -14.83 0.63 8.46
C SER A 161 -13.76 1.67 8.14
N CYS A 162 -12.97 2.06 9.13
CA CYS A 162 -11.77 2.85 8.92
C CYS A 162 -10.72 2.05 8.11
N GLN A 163 -10.23 2.60 7.00
CA GLN A 163 -9.19 1.95 6.18
C GLN A 163 -7.81 1.86 6.86
N CYS A 164 -7.64 2.50 8.03
CA CYS A 164 -6.38 2.43 8.78
C CYS A 164 -6.43 1.41 9.93
N CYS A 165 -7.47 1.43 10.75
CA CYS A 165 -7.56 0.59 11.95
C CYS A 165 -8.68 -0.45 11.89
N PHE A 166 -9.46 -0.49 10.81
CA PHE A 166 -10.60 -1.39 10.57
C PHE A 166 -11.78 -1.27 11.56
N GLU A 167 -11.63 -0.52 12.65
CA GLU A 167 -12.73 -0.14 13.54
C GLU A 167 -13.88 0.51 12.78
N LEU A 168 -15.10 0.14 13.17
CA LEU A 168 -16.34 0.70 12.66
C LEU A 168 -16.57 2.10 13.21
N LEU A 169 -17.12 2.98 12.36
CA LEU A 169 -17.63 4.30 12.71
C LEU A 169 -19.02 4.47 12.09
N PRO A 170 -19.91 5.27 12.70
CA PRO A 170 -21.22 5.53 12.12
C PRO A 170 -21.07 6.30 10.81
N ASP A 171 -21.70 5.82 9.74
CA ASP A 171 -21.76 6.51 8.46
C ASP A 171 -22.74 7.68 8.54
N ARG A 172 -22.18 8.83 8.87
CA ARG A 172 -22.92 10.08 8.95
C ARG A 172 -22.61 11.00 7.80
N ARG A 173 -22.02 10.52 6.69
CA ARG A 173 -21.48 11.35 5.58
C ARG A 173 -22.54 12.11 4.77
N SER A 174 -23.83 11.80 4.93
CA SER A 174 -24.96 12.52 4.30
C SER A 174 -25.34 13.84 4.99
N GLU A 175 -25.11 13.95 6.30
CA GLU A 175 -25.30 15.18 7.09
C GLU A 175 -24.39 16.38 6.62
N PRO A 176 -24.46 17.58 7.23
CA PRO A 176 -23.46 18.63 7.01
C PRO A 176 -22.22 18.47 7.90
N ILE A 177 -21.04 18.89 7.43
CA ILE A 177 -19.81 18.93 8.24
C ILE A 177 -20.00 19.96 9.37
N SER A 178 -19.63 19.60 10.60
CA SER A 178 -19.65 20.48 11.78
C SER A 178 -18.65 19.99 12.84
N ASP A 179 -18.46 20.72 13.93
CA ASP A 179 -17.57 20.29 15.02
C ASP A 179 -18.00 18.94 15.63
N ARG A 180 -19.31 18.64 15.65
CA ARG A 180 -19.87 17.37 16.13
C ARG A 180 -19.85 16.26 15.08
N ARG A 181 -19.54 16.60 13.83
CA ARG A 181 -19.49 15.70 12.69
C ARG A 181 -18.35 16.15 11.75
N PRO A 182 -17.10 15.91 12.17
CA PRO A 182 -15.94 16.27 11.37
C PRO A 182 -15.86 15.38 10.12
N PRO A 183 -15.05 15.77 9.11
CA PRO A 183 -14.82 14.96 7.93
C PRO A 183 -14.25 13.59 8.29
N VAL A 184 -14.81 12.53 7.71
CA VAL A 184 -14.31 11.14 7.86
C VAL A 184 -13.80 10.55 6.55
N GLN A 185 -13.86 11.34 5.47
CA GLN A 185 -13.47 10.92 4.12
C GLN A 185 -12.30 11.77 3.64
N CYS A 186 -11.33 11.13 3.00
CA CYS A 186 -10.28 11.85 2.30
C CYS A 186 -10.85 12.51 1.05
N GLU A 187 -10.65 13.82 0.90
CA GLU A 187 -11.16 14.58 -0.23
C GLU A 187 -10.48 14.27 -1.57
N HIS A 188 -9.35 13.56 -1.54
CA HIS A 188 -8.63 13.16 -2.76
C HIS A 188 -8.94 11.72 -3.22
N CYS A 189 -8.85 10.74 -2.32
CA CYS A 189 -9.06 9.32 -2.67
C CYS A 189 -10.43 8.76 -2.26
N SER A 190 -11.26 9.55 -1.58
CA SER A 190 -12.56 9.11 -1.03
C SER A 190 -12.49 7.98 0.00
N GLY A 191 -11.30 7.60 0.46
CA GLY A 191 -11.11 6.61 1.53
C GLY A 191 -11.64 7.10 2.87
N VAL A 192 -12.16 6.17 3.68
CA VAL A 192 -12.79 6.46 4.98
C VAL A 192 -11.80 6.23 6.14
N TYR A 193 -11.77 7.17 7.09
CA TYR A 193 -10.81 7.21 8.17
C TYR A 193 -11.41 7.86 9.43
N CYS A 194 -11.16 7.26 10.59
CA CYS A 194 -11.80 7.67 11.85
C CYS A 194 -11.07 8.79 12.63
N ASN A 195 -9.88 9.21 12.19
CA ASN A 195 -9.00 10.03 13.03
C ASN A 195 -9.60 11.39 13.42
N MET A 196 -10.15 12.13 12.46
CA MET A 196 -10.76 13.42 12.75
C MET A 196 -12.06 13.27 13.56
N TYR A 197 -12.70 12.09 13.52
CA TYR A 197 -13.94 11.81 14.24
C TYR A 197 -13.73 11.60 15.74
N TRP A 198 -12.79 10.72 16.12
CA TRP A 198 -12.55 10.37 17.53
C TRP A 198 -11.14 9.89 17.85
N ARG A 199 -10.16 10.24 17.01
CA ARG A 199 -8.77 9.74 17.01
C ARG A 199 -8.64 8.25 16.71
N CYS A 200 -7.76 7.95 15.75
CA CYS A 200 -7.54 6.57 15.31
C CYS A 200 -6.69 5.80 16.33
N ASN A 201 -7.05 4.55 16.61
CA ASN A 201 -6.33 3.67 17.54
C ASN A 201 -5.51 2.57 16.81
N GLY A 202 -5.18 2.79 15.54
CA GLY A 202 -4.33 1.85 14.82
C GLY A 202 -2.93 1.81 15.43
N ALA A 203 -2.37 0.62 15.63
CA ALA A 203 -0.99 0.46 16.07
C ALA A 203 -0.07 1.22 15.09
N SER A 204 0.64 2.24 15.59
CA SER A 204 1.52 3.14 14.82
C SER A 204 0.85 4.24 13.99
N CYS A 205 -0.47 4.46 14.13
CA CYS A 205 -1.16 5.57 13.48
C CYS A 205 -0.88 6.89 14.22
N VAL A 206 -0.40 7.92 13.51
CA VAL A 206 -0.28 9.30 14.05
C VAL A 206 -1.39 10.24 13.57
N GLY A 207 -2.36 9.70 12.83
CA GLY A 207 -3.44 10.48 12.25
C GLY A 207 -3.72 10.08 10.81
N CYS A 208 -4.56 9.06 10.64
CA CYS A 208 -4.88 8.53 9.32
C CYS A 208 -5.68 9.50 8.44
N LEU A 209 -6.26 10.55 9.02
CA LEU A 209 -6.92 11.66 8.33
C LEU A 209 -6.71 12.95 9.14
N SER A 210 -6.32 14.02 8.45
CA SER A 210 -6.17 15.36 9.02
C SER A 210 -6.17 16.37 7.88
N ARG A 211 -6.29 17.67 8.19
CA ARG A 211 -6.01 18.71 7.19
C ARG A 211 -4.54 18.65 6.80
N PHE A 212 -4.21 19.08 5.59
CA PHE A 212 -2.82 19.05 5.11
C PHE A 212 -1.90 19.93 5.98
N LYS A 213 -2.36 21.13 6.35
CA LYS A 213 -1.60 22.05 7.22
C LYS A 213 -1.29 21.50 8.62
N ASP A 214 -2.14 20.59 9.11
CA ASP A 214 -2.04 19.98 10.45
C ASP A 214 -1.39 18.59 10.37
N LYS A 215 -0.81 18.22 9.22
CA LYS A 215 -0.27 16.87 9.01
C LYS A 215 1.11 16.73 9.64
N GLU A 216 1.24 15.75 10.52
CA GLU A 216 2.54 15.29 10.97
C GLU A 216 3.10 14.24 10.02
N PHE A 217 4.34 14.44 9.57
CA PHE A 217 5.07 13.53 8.72
C PHE A 217 6.26 12.95 9.50
N LYS A 218 6.38 11.62 9.52
CA LYS A 218 7.57 10.94 10.02
C LYS A 218 8.61 10.79 8.94
N GLU A 219 9.87 10.90 9.33
CA GLU A 219 11.03 10.73 8.45
C GLU A 219 11.02 9.38 7.70
N GLU A 220 10.61 8.31 8.38
CA GLU A 220 10.51 6.96 7.81
C GLU A 220 9.58 6.87 6.58
N TRP A 221 8.66 7.82 6.41
CA TRP A 221 7.72 7.87 5.29
C TRP A 221 8.22 8.69 4.09
N LEU A 222 9.32 9.40 4.26
CA LEU A 222 9.78 10.43 3.32
C LEU A 222 11.01 10.02 2.52
N ARG A 223 11.49 8.77 2.60
CA ARG A 223 12.69 8.25 1.91
C ARG A 223 12.75 8.54 0.40
N GLU A 224 11.60 8.72 -0.25
CA GLU A 224 11.46 8.97 -1.68
C GLU A 224 10.67 10.27 -1.95
N LEU A 225 10.81 11.26 -1.07
CA LEU A 225 10.05 12.50 -1.11
C LEU A 225 10.34 13.33 -2.36
N ILE A 226 11.62 13.46 -2.75
CA ILE A 226 12.03 14.26 -3.88
C ILE A 226 11.95 13.44 -5.17
N SER A 227 10.81 13.50 -5.86
CA SER A 227 10.60 12.87 -7.16
C SER A 227 10.93 11.37 -7.24
N GLY A 228 10.87 10.64 -6.12
CA GLY A 228 11.28 9.23 -6.04
C GLY A 228 12.80 9.00 -6.03
N ASN A 229 13.59 10.05 -5.83
CA ASN A 229 15.04 10.02 -5.78
C ASN A 229 15.51 10.02 -4.32
N VAL A 230 16.05 8.88 -3.87
CA VAL A 230 16.54 8.72 -2.49
C VAL A 230 17.73 9.64 -2.22
N TYR A 231 18.65 9.81 -3.17
CA TYR A 231 19.84 10.63 -2.96
C TYR A 231 19.51 12.13 -2.81
N GLU A 232 18.61 12.66 -3.65
CA GLU A 232 18.15 14.06 -3.50
C GLU A 232 17.30 14.26 -2.23
N THR A 233 16.59 13.21 -1.80
CA THR A 233 15.89 13.22 -0.52
C THR A 233 16.89 13.27 0.64
N ASP A 234 17.95 12.46 0.60
CA ASP A 234 19.00 12.45 1.64
C ASP A 234 19.69 13.82 1.73
N ILE A 235 19.95 14.49 0.60
CA ILE A 235 20.49 15.87 0.58
C ILE A 235 19.56 16.83 1.32
N LEU A 236 18.24 16.75 1.07
CA LEU A 236 17.27 17.58 1.77
C LEU A 236 17.24 17.27 3.26
N MET A 237 17.23 15.99 3.65
CA MET A 237 17.21 15.60 5.06
C MET A 237 18.48 16.06 5.80
N ASN A 238 19.65 15.92 5.18
CA ASN A 238 20.90 16.43 5.73
C ASN A 238 20.86 17.95 5.90
N TYR A 239 20.38 18.69 4.89
CA TYR A 239 20.21 20.14 5.01
C TYR A 239 19.32 20.54 6.18
N LEU A 240 18.19 19.84 6.37
CA LEU A 240 17.29 20.10 7.50
C LEU A 240 18.00 19.86 8.83
N ASN A 241 18.71 18.73 8.95
CA ASN A 241 19.45 18.38 10.16
C ASN A 241 20.57 19.38 10.48
N ASP A 242 21.36 19.77 9.47
CA ASP A 242 22.48 20.71 9.61
C ASP A 242 22.01 22.12 10.02
N ASN A 243 20.80 22.51 9.62
CA ASN A 243 20.18 23.79 9.97
C ASN A 243 19.24 23.71 11.19
N HIS A 244 19.20 22.57 11.88
CA HIS A 244 18.31 22.33 13.03
C HIS A 244 16.82 22.55 12.73
N LEU A 245 16.40 22.24 11.51
CA LEU A 245 15.02 22.33 11.04
C LEU A 245 14.35 20.96 11.10
N THR A 246 13.09 20.93 11.54
CA THR A 246 12.28 19.70 11.49
C THR A 246 11.48 19.61 10.19
N ILE A 247 10.99 18.40 9.86
CA ILE A 247 10.03 18.19 8.78
C ILE A 247 8.76 19.04 8.97
N SER A 248 8.36 19.25 10.23
CA SER A 248 7.24 20.13 10.58
C SER A 248 7.54 21.58 10.18
N ASP A 249 8.76 22.07 10.42
CA ASP A 249 9.16 23.43 10.05
C ASP A 249 9.18 23.62 8.54
N MET A 250 9.74 22.65 7.79
CA MET A 250 9.65 22.62 6.33
C MET A 250 8.18 22.65 5.86
N THR A 251 7.32 21.82 6.47
CA THR A 251 5.89 21.74 6.10
C THR A 251 5.16 23.06 6.39
N LYS A 252 5.48 23.73 7.51
CA LYS A 252 4.96 25.07 7.83
C LYS A 252 5.40 26.10 6.80
N THR A 253 6.68 26.13 6.43
CA THR A 253 7.19 27.03 5.37
C THR A 253 6.49 26.77 4.04
N ILE A 254 6.31 25.51 3.65
CA ILE A 254 5.56 25.13 2.45
C ILE A 254 4.12 25.65 2.52
N CYS A 255 3.43 25.49 3.66
CA CYS A 255 2.07 25.99 3.83
C CYS A 255 1.99 27.53 3.77
N SER A 256 2.97 28.24 4.34
CA SER A 256 3.08 29.70 4.24
C SER A 256 3.28 30.16 2.80
N ARG A 257 4.14 29.48 2.02
CA ARG A 257 4.36 29.78 0.60
C ARG A 257 3.16 29.47 -0.29
N LEU A 258 2.36 28.47 0.08
CA LEU A 258 1.07 28.23 -0.56
C LEU A 258 0.07 29.34 -0.26
N ALA A 259 0.03 29.83 0.98
CA ALA A 259 -0.83 30.95 1.37
C ALA A 259 -0.45 32.27 0.70
N SER A 260 0.84 32.49 0.41
CA SER A 260 1.33 33.67 -0.34
C SER A 260 1.26 33.53 -1.87
N ASN A 261 0.78 32.39 -2.40
CA ASN A 261 0.78 32.04 -3.83
C ASN A 261 2.17 31.96 -4.48
N GLU A 262 3.25 31.84 -3.70
CA GLU A 262 4.59 31.55 -4.24
C GLU A 262 4.67 30.11 -4.76
N TYR A 263 4.01 29.18 -4.05
CA TYR A 263 3.82 27.82 -4.50
C TYR A 263 2.41 27.64 -5.05
N SER A 264 2.28 26.78 -6.06
CA SER A 264 0.99 26.40 -6.63
C SER A 264 0.79 24.90 -6.52
N THR A 265 -0.45 24.52 -6.23
CA THR A 265 -0.92 23.14 -6.32
C THR A 265 -2.11 23.10 -7.25
N THR A 266 -2.17 22.10 -8.11
CA THR A 266 -3.28 21.99 -9.07
C THR A 266 -4.47 21.23 -8.49
N ASN A 267 -4.26 20.45 -7.42
CA ASN A 267 -5.15 19.34 -7.06
C ASN A 267 -5.59 19.31 -5.60
N PHE A 268 -5.17 20.27 -4.75
CA PHE A 268 -5.64 20.31 -3.36
C PHE A 268 -5.52 21.70 -2.70
N SER A 269 -6.19 21.89 -1.56
CA SER A 269 -6.03 23.05 -0.68
C SER A 269 -5.47 22.62 0.69
N ILE A 270 -4.72 23.51 1.35
CA ILE A 270 -4.11 23.25 2.67
C ILE A 270 -5.15 22.90 3.76
N GLU A 271 -6.40 23.30 3.58
CA GLU A 271 -7.51 23.02 4.50
C GLU A 271 -8.19 21.67 4.27
N GLN A 272 -7.91 21.00 3.14
CA GLN A 272 -8.58 19.74 2.81
C GLN A 272 -8.16 18.59 3.70
N ALA A 273 -9.13 17.76 4.07
CA ALA A 273 -8.90 16.54 4.84
C ALA A 273 -8.28 15.46 3.94
N LEU A 274 -7.00 15.15 4.17
CA LEU A 274 -6.23 14.18 3.40
C LEU A 274 -5.80 13.00 4.25
N CYS A 275 -5.91 11.80 3.66
CA CYS A 275 -5.34 10.62 4.27
C CYS A 275 -3.82 10.65 4.19
N HIS A 276 -3.16 9.84 5.01
CA HIS A 276 -1.71 9.77 5.05
C HIS A 276 -1.03 9.64 3.67
N ARG A 277 -1.50 8.71 2.83
CA ARG A 277 -0.96 8.50 1.47
C ARG A 277 -1.13 9.73 0.57
N CYS A 278 -2.31 10.34 0.60
CA CYS A 278 -2.61 11.53 -0.20
C CYS A 278 -1.82 12.74 0.29
N SER A 279 -1.63 12.91 1.60
CA SER A 279 -0.79 13.97 2.15
C SER A 279 0.65 13.85 1.68
N ILE A 280 1.25 12.65 1.65
CA ILE A 280 2.61 12.48 1.09
C ILE A 280 2.61 12.82 -0.40
N SER A 281 1.62 12.33 -1.16
CA SER A 281 1.52 12.62 -2.59
C SER A 281 1.41 14.12 -2.89
N ALA A 282 0.68 14.85 -2.05
CA ALA A 282 0.55 16.30 -2.08
C ALA A 282 1.87 16.99 -1.70
N LEU A 283 2.61 16.47 -0.72
CA LEU A 283 3.88 17.04 -0.26
C LEU A 283 5.01 16.90 -1.30
N ARG A 284 5.08 15.80 -2.08
CA ARG A 284 6.17 15.54 -3.03
C ARG A 284 6.51 16.71 -3.97
N PRO A 285 5.57 17.27 -4.77
CA PRO A 285 5.89 18.40 -5.63
C PRO A 285 6.30 19.65 -4.86
N LEU A 286 5.77 19.85 -3.65
CA LEU A 286 6.07 21.02 -2.81
C LEU A 286 7.44 20.92 -2.15
N ALA A 287 7.82 19.72 -1.72
CA ALA A 287 9.15 19.44 -1.21
C ALA A 287 10.21 19.62 -2.31
N TYR A 288 9.88 19.32 -3.58
CA TYR A 288 10.75 19.65 -4.70
C TYR A 288 10.94 21.17 -4.83
N CYS A 289 9.87 21.98 -4.76
CA CYS A 289 9.98 23.43 -4.79
C CYS A 289 10.83 23.96 -3.61
N TYR A 290 10.55 23.47 -2.40
CA TYR A 290 11.35 23.80 -1.21
C TYR A 290 12.83 23.49 -1.41
N ARG A 291 13.16 22.30 -1.91
CA ARG A 291 14.54 21.90 -2.21
C ARG A 291 15.17 22.79 -3.29
N ASN A 292 14.42 23.20 -4.30
CA ASN A 292 14.90 24.07 -5.38
C ASN A 292 15.23 25.49 -4.90
N ASP A 293 14.54 25.96 -3.87
CA ASP A 293 14.70 27.31 -3.35
C ASP A 293 15.85 27.45 -2.34
N ILE A 294 16.44 26.34 -1.90
CA ILE A 294 17.63 26.34 -1.05
C ILE A 294 18.82 26.89 -1.86
N PRO A 295 19.48 27.98 -1.39
CA PRO A 295 20.64 28.54 -2.08
C PRO A 295 21.79 27.53 -2.18
N ASN A 296 22.50 27.53 -3.31
CA ASN A 296 23.68 26.69 -3.50
C ASN A 296 24.80 26.98 -2.48
N THR A 297 24.83 28.17 -1.88
CA THR A 297 25.78 28.55 -0.82
C THR A 297 25.54 27.81 0.49
N GLU A 298 24.34 27.30 0.71
CA GLU A 298 23.96 26.54 1.90
C GLU A 298 24.06 25.01 1.67
N LEU A 299 24.52 24.58 0.49
CA LEU A 299 24.66 23.18 0.13
C LEU A 299 26.13 22.79 -0.05
N PRO A 300 26.51 21.53 0.26
CA PRO A 300 27.87 21.06 0.05
C PRO A 300 28.34 21.21 -1.40
N ALA A 301 29.64 21.51 -1.59
CA ALA A 301 30.21 21.66 -2.92
C ALA A 301 30.11 20.37 -3.75
N GLU A 302 30.12 19.20 -3.12
CA GLU A 302 29.91 17.91 -3.78
C GLU A 302 28.53 17.80 -4.41
N VAL A 303 27.52 18.45 -3.83
CA VAL A 303 26.14 18.45 -4.32
C VAL A 303 26.00 19.41 -5.49
N THR A 304 26.55 20.62 -5.37
CA THR A 304 26.38 21.71 -6.34
C THR A 304 27.27 21.59 -7.58
N ARG A 305 28.40 20.87 -7.49
CA ARG A 305 29.28 20.58 -8.64
C ARG A 305 28.73 19.51 -9.58
N ARG A 306 27.68 18.77 -9.20
CA ARG A 306 27.13 17.70 -10.04
C ARG A 306 26.56 18.27 -11.34
N PRO A 307 26.88 17.69 -12.51
CA PRO A 307 26.27 18.12 -13.75
C PRO A 307 24.76 17.84 -13.74
N ASN A 308 23.98 18.73 -14.37
CA ASN A 308 22.54 18.54 -14.52
C ASN A 308 22.24 17.30 -15.38
N CYS A 309 21.32 16.47 -14.91
CA CYS A 309 20.77 15.39 -15.72
C CYS A 309 20.07 15.96 -16.94
N TRP A 310 20.25 15.34 -18.12
CA TRP A 310 19.60 15.79 -19.34
C TRP A 310 18.07 15.82 -19.24
N TYR A 311 17.50 14.85 -18.51
CA TYR A 311 16.06 14.73 -18.28
C TYR A 311 15.58 15.51 -17.04
N GLY A 312 16.50 16.07 -16.24
CA GLY A 312 16.19 16.82 -15.02
C GLY A 312 15.20 16.13 -14.09
N LYS A 313 14.22 16.89 -13.59
CA LYS A 313 13.14 16.40 -12.71
C LYS A 313 12.32 15.26 -13.30
N GLU A 314 12.28 15.11 -14.62
CA GLU A 314 11.52 14.07 -15.33
C GLU A 314 12.33 12.78 -15.55
N CYS A 315 13.59 12.73 -15.13
CA CYS A 315 14.44 11.55 -15.29
C CYS A 315 13.81 10.33 -14.61
N ARG A 316 13.58 9.24 -15.35
CA ARG A 316 13.07 7.99 -14.77
C ARG A 316 14.17 7.18 -14.08
N THR A 317 15.40 7.28 -14.59
CA THR A 317 16.57 6.54 -14.07
C THR A 317 16.96 6.96 -12.66
N GLN A 318 16.63 8.20 -12.26
CA GLN A 318 16.91 8.71 -10.92
C GLN A 318 16.24 7.89 -9.79
N LYS A 319 15.14 7.18 -10.10
CA LYS A 319 14.40 6.34 -9.14
C LYS A 319 15.02 4.95 -8.96
N ASN A 320 15.63 4.43 -10.01
CA ASN A 320 16.02 3.02 -10.10
C ASN A 320 17.54 2.81 -10.04
N SER A 321 18.34 3.87 -10.14
CA SER A 321 19.80 3.80 -10.11
C SER A 321 20.38 4.83 -9.15
N LEU A 322 20.82 4.35 -7.98
CA LEU A 322 21.50 5.19 -7.00
C LEU A 322 22.77 5.83 -7.57
N ALA A 323 23.51 5.11 -8.42
CA ALA A 323 24.69 5.65 -9.09
C ALA A 323 24.34 6.84 -10.01
N HIS A 324 23.25 6.74 -10.76
CA HIS A 324 22.79 7.86 -11.60
C HIS A 324 22.32 9.05 -10.75
N ALA A 325 21.54 8.79 -9.69
CA ALA A 325 21.07 9.81 -8.76
C ALA A 325 22.23 10.54 -8.05
N ARG A 326 23.30 9.81 -7.71
CA ARG A 326 24.50 10.38 -7.08
C ARG A 326 25.33 11.24 -8.04
N ASN A 327 25.44 10.82 -9.30
CA ASN A 327 26.35 11.47 -10.26
C ASN A 327 25.76 12.70 -10.96
N TYR A 328 24.43 12.82 -11.02
CA TYR A 328 23.75 13.92 -11.71
C TYR A 328 22.82 14.68 -10.78
N ASN A 329 22.69 15.99 -11.00
CA ASN A 329 21.68 16.82 -10.35
C ASN A 329 20.32 16.62 -11.05
N HIS A 330 19.25 16.39 -10.28
CA HIS A 330 17.87 16.30 -10.77
C HIS A 330 16.99 17.47 -10.32
N ILE A 331 17.53 18.39 -9.53
CA ILE A 331 16.90 19.68 -9.21
C ILE A 331 17.19 20.66 -10.36
N CYS A 332 16.65 20.33 -11.54
CA CYS A 332 16.82 21.10 -12.77
C CYS A 332 15.75 20.74 -13.81
N GLU A 333 15.54 21.63 -14.78
CA GLU A 333 14.60 21.42 -15.88
C GLU A 333 15.13 20.44 -16.94
N ASN A 334 14.20 19.80 -17.66
CA ASN A 334 14.51 18.93 -18.78
C ASN A 334 15.11 19.74 -19.94
N ARG A 335 16.26 19.29 -20.47
CA ARG A 335 16.99 19.94 -21.57
C ARG A 335 16.98 19.11 -22.86
N ARG A 336 16.12 18.09 -22.96
CA ARG A 336 15.97 17.29 -24.17
C ARG A 336 15.32 18.13 -25.28
N GLY A 337 16.09 18.39 -26.34
CA GLY A 337 15.63 19.17 -27.51
C GLY A 337 15.94 20.67 -27.46
N LYS A 338 16.80 21.12 -26.53
CA LYS A 338 17.44 22.43 -26.57
C LYS A 338 18.90 22.32 -26.97
#